data_AF-A0A5N6PV99-F1
#
_entry.id   AF-A0A5N6PV99-F1
#
_cell.length_a   1.000
_cell.length_b   1.000
_cell.length_c   1.000
_cell.angle_alpha   90.00
_cell.angle_beta   90.00
_cell.angle_gamma   90.00
#
_symmetry.space_group_name_H-M   'P 1'
#
loop_
_entity.id
_entity.type
_entity.pdbx_description
1 polymer ?
#
loop_
_entity_poly.entity_id
_entity_poly.type
_entity_poly.pdbx_seq_one_letter_code
_entity_poly.pdbx_strand_id
1 'polypeptide(L)'
;MVFCWCGKQAMLRTSWTSRNPGRRFYGSPEKGSNCKFVGWHDPEMCQRSLEIIPGLLRSKNELEIERNKLQAKVRATEEGARKMKSI
;
A
#
# COMPACT_ATOMS: atom_id res chain seq x y z
N MET A 1 11.16 -6.24 24.87
CA MET A 1 11.65 -5.04 24.16
C MET A 1 12.75 -5.47 23.19
N VAL A 2 12.75 -4.97 21.95
CA VAL A 2 13.75 -5.34 20.93
C VAL A 2 14.76 -4.20 20.81
N PHE A 3 16.05 -4.51 20.81
CA PHE A 3 17.14 -3.55 20.65
C PHE A 3 17.85 -3.76 19.31
N CYS A 4 18.22 -2.67 18.64
CA CYS A 4 19.03 -2.74 17.42
C CYS A 4 20.51 -2.97 17.76
N TRP A 5 21.35 -3.19 16.74
CA TRP A 5 22.80 -3.40 16.93
C TRP A 5 23.54 -2.21 17.55
N CYS A 6 22.95 -1.02 17.58
CA CYS A 6 23.50 0.15 18.26
C CYS A 6 23.12 0.23 19.75
N GLY A 7 22.44 -0.79 20.30
CA GLY A 7 21.97 -0.79 21.68
C GLY A 7 20.76 0.10 21.96
N LYS A 8 20.18 0.74 20.92
CA LYS A 8 18.98 1.58 21.04
C LYS A 8 17.72 0.73 20.88
N GLN A 9 16.63 1.12 21.55
CA GLN A 9 15.35 0.44 21.40
C GLN A 9 14.85 0.55 19.95
N ALA A 10 14.58 -0.61 19.33
CA ALA A 10 14.07 -0.69 17.97
C ALA A 10 12.59 -0.29 17.90
N MET A 11 12.19 0.36 16.82
CA MET A 11 10.80 0.74 16.58
C MET A 11 10.11 -0.23 15.63
N LEU A 12 8.84 -0.52 15.91
CA LEU A 12 7.99 -1.30 15.04
C LEU A 12 7.59 -0.46 13.81
N ARG A 13 7.78 -1.03 12.62
CA ARG A 13 7.50 -0.40 11.33
C ARG A 13 6.79 -1.41 10.43
N THR A 14 6.10 -0.91 9.41
CA THR A 14 5.43 -1.72 8.39
C THR A 14 6.19 -1.64 7.07
N SER A 15 6.46 -2.78 6.45
CA SER A 15 7.01 -2.83 5.10
C SER A 15 5.91 -2.60 4.08
N TRP A 16 6.20 -1.74 3.11
CA TRP A 16 5.34 -1.45 1.96
C TRP A 16 5.95 -1.93 0.65
N THR A 17 6.98 -2.78 0.74
CA THR A 17 7.59 -3.40 -0.44
C THR A 17 6.67 -4.44 -1.04
N SER A 18 6.74 -4.67 -2.35
CA SER A 18 5.97 -5.73 -3.03
C SER A 18 6.24 -7.13 -2.48
N ARG A 19 7.44 -7.39 -1.94
CA ARG A 19 7.83 -8.67 -1.35
C ARG A 19 7.39 -8.85 0.10
N ASN A 20 7.01 -7.79 0.80
CA ASN A 20 6.56 -7.87 2.19
C ASN A 20 5.42 -6.86 2.47
N PRO A 21 4.36 -6.81 1.64
CA PRO A 21 3.30 -5.83 1.81
C PRO A 21 2.62 -6.01 3.18
N GLY A 22 2.60 -4.93 3.97
CA GLY A 22 1.94 -4.92 5.28
C GLY A 22 2.68 -5.69 6.39
N ARG A 23 3.82 -6.32 6.11
CA ARG A 23 4.55 -7.12 7.11
C ARG A 23 5.31 -6.21 8.07
N ARG A 24 5.16 -6.43 9.38
CA ARG A 24 5.81 -5.60 10.41
C ARG A 24 7.20 -6.10 10.77
N PHE A 25 8.09 -5.15 11.02
CA PHE A 25 9.47 -5.39 11.44
C PHE A 25 9.94 -4.33 12.45
N TYR A 26 10.87 -4.71 13.32
CA TYR A 26 11.65 -3.83 14.18
C TYR A 26 12.85 -3.29 13.42
N GLY A 27 13.00 -1.98 13.38
CA GLY A 27 14.13 -1.29 12.76
C GLY A 27 14.72 -0.21 13.65
N SER A 28 15.84 0.37 13.21
CA SER A 28 16.49 1.46 13.93
C SER A 28 15.50 2.61 14.23
N PRO A 29 15.52 3.19 15.44
CA PRO A 29 14.68 4.34 15.76
C PRO A 29 15.07 5.57 14.93
N GLU A 30 16.36 5.70 14.60
CA GLU A 30 16.90 6.84 13.87
C GLU A 30 16.72 6.69 12.36
N LYS A 31 15.98 7.64 11.76
CA LYS A 31 15.89 7.76 10.29
C LYS A 31 17.28 8.10 9.74
N GLY A 32 17.68 7.45 8.65
CA GLY A 32 18.99 7.67 8.03
C GLY A 32 20.18 7.03 8.77
N SER A 33 19.93 6.26 9.83
CA SER A 33 20.98 5.53 10.53
C SER A 33 21.67 4.51 9.61
N ASN A 34 22.98 4.34 9.81
CA ASN A 34 23.74 3.25 9.20
C ASN A 34 23.44 1.89 9.84
N CYS A 35 22.68 1.86 10.95
CA CYS A 35 22.20 0.63 11.56
C CYS A 35 21.22 -0.09 10.63
N LYS A 36 21.65 -1.22 10.04
CA LYS A 36 20.83 -2.06 9.14
C LYS A 36 20.08 -3.18 9.87
N PHE A 37 19.88 -3.05 11.18
CA PHE A 37 19.12 -4.02 11.96
C PHE A 37 17.69 -4.14 11.44
N VAL A 38 17.26 -5.37 11.16
CA VAL A 38 15.89 -5.74 10.83
C VAL A 38 15.52 -6.98 11.65
N GLY A 39 14.57 -6.83 12.56
CA GLY A 39 13.97 -7.96 13.28
C GLY A 39 12.52 -8.13 12.85
N TRP A 40 12.16 -9.22 12.18
CA TRP A 40 10.77 -9.43 11.75
C TRP A 40 9.85 -9.66 12.96
N HIS A 41 8.75 -8.92 13.03
CA HIS A 41 7.72 -9.09 14.06
C HIS A 41 6.68 -10.12 13.60
N ASP A 42 6.20 -9.95 12.37
CA ASP A 42 5.30 -10.91 11.75
C ASP A 42 6.10 -12.05 11.08
N PRO A 43 5.59 -13.29 11.10
CA PRO A 43 6.21 -14.40 10.39
C PRO A 43 6.29 -14.13 8.89
N GLU A 44 7.08 -14.94 8.18
CA GLU A 44 7.12 -14.85 6.73
C GLU A 44 5.74 -15.12 6.14
N MET A 45 5.37 -14.32 5.15
CA MET A 45 4.16 -14.60 4.40
C MET A 45 4.39 -15.83 3.54
N CYS A 46 3.37 -16.68 3.41
CA CYS A 46 3.46 -17.83 2.54
C CYS A 46 3.61 -17.40 1.08
N GLN A 47 4.28 -18.23 0.28
CA GLN A 47 4.55 -17.97 -1.13
C GLN A 47 3.28 -17.62 -1.90
N ARG A 48 2.17 -18.31 -1.61
CA ARG A 48 0.87 -18.03 -2.20
C ARG A 48 0.39 -16.60 -1.92
N SER A 49 0.54 -16.10 -0.68
CA SER A 49 0.16 -14.73 -0.34
C SER A 49 1.04 -13.70 -1.05
N LEU A 50 2.33 -14.00 -1.23
CA LEU A 50 3.26 -13.14 -1.99
C LEU A 50 2.92 -13.02 -3.47
N GLU A 51 2.23 -14.01 -4.04
CA GLU A 51 1.78 -13.99 -5.43
C GLU A 51 0.40 -13.36 -5.58
N ILE A 52 -0.54 -13.78 -4.73
CA ILE A 52 -1.96 -13.39 -4.83
C ILE A 52 -2.18 -11.94 -4.40
N ILE A 53 -1.62 -11.49 -3.28
CA ILE A 53 -1.90 -10.15 -2.73
C ILE A 53 -1.46 -9.05 -3.72
N PRO A 54 -0.25 -9.08 -4.31
CA PRO A 54 0.13 -8.07 -5.31
C PRO A 54 -0.72 -8.11 -6.56
N GLY A 55 -1.15 -9.30 -7.00
CA GLY A 55 -2.08 -9.46 -8.12
C GLY A 55 -3.41 -8.77 -7.85
N LEU A 56 -4.04 -9.10 -6.72
CA LEU A 56 -5.31 -8.49 -6.29
C LEU A 56 -5.19 -6.97 -6.14
N LEU A 57 -4.08 -6.47 -5.59
CA LEU A 57 -3.87 -5.04 -5.43
C LEU A 57 -3.77 -4.31 -6.78
N ARG A 58 -3.08 -4.90 -7.77
CA ARG A 58 -3.02 -4.34 -9.13
C ARG A 58 -4.41 -4.30 -9.77
N SER A 59 -5.12 -5.42 -9.74
CA SER A 59 -6.48 -5.50 -10.30
C SER A 59 -7.44 -4.52 -9.62
N LYS A 60 -7.36 -4.37 -8.29
CA LYS A 60 -8.13 -3.35 -7.56
C LYS A 60 -7.81 -1.94 -8.08
N ASN A 61 -6.54 -1.59 -8.19
CA ASN A 61 -6.13 -0.26 -8.63
C ASN A 61 -6.59 0.02 -10.08
N GLU A 62 -6.50 -0.96 -10.97
CA GLU A 62 -6.99 -0.88 -12.35
C GLU A 62 -8.51 -0.64 -12.40
N LEU A 63 -9.26 -1.41 -11.62
CA LEU A 63 -10.72 -1.24 -11.49
C LEU A 63 -11.09 0.13 -10.92
N GLU A 64 -10.33 0.65 -9.96
CA GLU A 64 -10.55 1.99 -9.42
C GLU A 64 -10.29 3.08 -10.46
N ILE A 65 -9.25 2.93 -11.28
CA ILE A 65 -8.96 3.84 -12.40
C ILE A 65 -10.10 3.82 -13.42
N GLU A 66 -10.56 2.63 -13.82
CA GLU A 66 -11.65 2.49 -14.79
C GLU A 66 -12.97 3.07 -14.25
N ARG A 67 -13.33 2.72 -13.01
CA ARG A 67 -14.49 3.30 -12.31
C ARG A 67 -14.44 4.81 -12.32
N ASN A 68 -13.29 5.41 -11.98
CA ASN A 68 -13.14 6.87 -11.94
C ASN A 68 -13.34 7.48 -13.35
N LYS A 69 -12.83 6.84 -14.41
CA LYS A 69 -13.05 7.27 -15.79
C LYS A 69 -14.52 7.20 -16.19
N LEU A 70 -15.21 6.11 -15.85
CA LEU A 70 -16.63 5.94 -16.13
C LEU A 70 -17.48 6.98 -15.39
N GLN A 71 -17.19 7.23 -14.10
CA GLN A 71 -17.87 8.26 -13.33
C GLN A 71 -17.69 9.66 -13.93
N ALA A 72 -16.51 9.99 -14.44
CA ALA A 72 -16.28 11.26 -15.13
C ALA A 72 -17.13 11.37 -16.42
N LYS A 73 -17.23 10.29 -17.21
CA LYS A 73 -18.07 10.26 -18.41
C LYS A 73 -19.55 10.42 -18.09
N VAL A 74 -20.06 9.71 -17.08
CA VAL A 74 -21.47 9.80 -16.65
C VAL A 74 -21.82 11.23 -16.26
N ARG A 75 -20.97 11.88 -15.45
CA ARG A 75 -21.17 13.29 -15.06
C ARG A 75 -21.24 14.21 -16.28
N ALA A 76 -20.31 14.07 -17.23
CA ALA A 76 -20.30 14.90 -18.44
C ALA A 76 -21.58 14.69 -19.29
N THR A 77 -22.06 13.45 -19.40
CA THR A 77 -23.30 13.14 -20.15
C THR A 77 -24.54 13.68 -19.45
N GLU A 78 -24.61 13.60 -18.12
CA GLU A 78 -25.72 14.12 -17.33
C GLU A 78 -25.80 15.65 -17.41
N GLU A 79 -24.66 16.33 -17.37
CA GLU A 79 -24.56 17.78 -17.56
C GLU A 79 -25.01 18.20 -18.97
N GLY A 80 -24.56 17.49 -20.01
CA GLY A 80 -25.00 17.73 -21.38
C GLY A 80 -26.51 17.54 -21.56
N ALA A 81 -27.07 16.46 -21.02
CA ALA A 81 -28.50 16.19 -21.05
C ALA A 81 -29.32 17.23 -20.27
N ARG A 82 -28.82 17.70 -19.13
CA ARG A 82 -29.47 18.77 -18.34
C ARG A 82 -29.52 20.09 -19.11
N LYS A 83 -28.43 20.47 -19.81
CA LYS A 83 -28.41 21.67 -20.66
C LYS A 83 -29.40 21.58 -21.82
N MET A 84 -29.51 20.41 -22.46
CA MET A 84 -30.42 20.19 -23.59
C MET A 84 -31.90 20.25 -23.19
N LYS A 85 -32.24 19.81 -21.97
CA LYS A 85 -33.61 19.89 -21.42
C LYS A 85 -34.02 21.29 -20.96
N SER A 86 -33.09 22.24 -20.94
CA SER A 86 -33.33 23.63 -20.50
C SER A 86 -33.50 24.62 -21.67
N ILE A 87 -33.49 24.12 -22.90
CA ILE A 87 -33.80 24.84 -24.15
C ILE A 87 -35.25 24.51 -24.53
#